data_AF-A0A973AVU2-F1
#
_entry.id   AF-A0A973AVU2-F1
#
_cell.length_a   1.000
_cell.length_b   1.000
_cell.length_c   1.000
_cell.angle_alpha   90.00
_cell.angle_beta   90.00
_cell.angle_gamma   90.00
#
_symmetry.space_group_name_H-M   'P 1'
#
loop_
_entity.id
_entity.type
_entity.pdbx_description
1 polymer ?
#
loop_
_entity_poly.entity_id
_entity_poly.type
_entity_poly.pdbx_seq_one_letter_code
_entity_poly.pdbx_strand_id
1 'polypeptide(L)'
;MEDVIQYLTMKNKYYEKFYSLSRHFLEQTHKNKWDNLSFFVENRERLLNLIRSLDIKIARAFKECTLNEIEMDSYRNTLKKLFDKKKILGDQIIGVDLQLISKIDAFKTETIKDLKSNLKTSSHLDSFERTSQTKRTRTKDA
;
A
#
# COMPACT_ATOMS: atom_id res chain seq x y z
N MET A 1 18.11 -10.33 -27.17
CA MET A 1 17.61 -11.25 -26.11
C MET A 1 18.19 -10.93 -24.74
N GLU A 2 19.47 -10.61 -24.65
CA GLU A 2 20.12 -10.16 -23.41
C GLU A 2 19.40 -8.95 -22.79
N ASP A 3 19.01 -7.97 -23.60
CA ASP A 3 18.22 -6.81 -23.15
C ASP A 3 16.90 -7.21 -22.49
N VAL A 4 16.20 -8.21 -23.03
CA VAL A 4 14.94 -8.73 -22.45
C VAL A 4 15.22 -9.31 -21.06
N ILE A 5 16.28 -10.09 -20.92
CA ILE A 5 16.71 -10.69 -19.65
C ILE A 5 17.10 -9.59 -18.65
N GLN A 6 17.84 -8.57 -19.11
CA GLN A 6 18.23 -7.43 -18.29
C GLN A 6 17.00 -6.67 -17.79
N TYR A 7 16.06 -6.33 -18.68
CA TYR A 7 14.85 -5.61 -18.31
C TYR A 7 13.95 -6.44 -17.38
N LEU A 8 13.78 -7.75 -17.61
CA LEU A 8 13.06 -8.65 -16.71
C LEU A 8 13.72 -8.76 -15.34
N THR A 9 15.06 -8.82 -15.30
CA THR A 9 15.83 -8.83 -14.05
C THR A 9 15.62 -7.54 -13.28
N MET A 10 15.71 -6.39 -13.95
CA MET A 10 15.42 -5.08 -13.34
C MET A 10 13.97 -5.00 -12.86
N LYS A 11 13.02 -5.52 -13.64
CA LYS A 11 11.61 -5.56 -13.27
C LYS A 11 11.40 -6.33 -11.96
N ASN A 12 12.02 -7.51 -11.84
CA ASN A 12 11.97 -8.30 -10.61
C ASN A 12 12.59 -7.57 -9.41
N LYS A 13 13.69 -6.84 -9.60
CA LYS A 13 14.27 -5.99 -8.54
C LYS A 13 13.31 -4.89 -8.07
N TYR A 14 12.53 -4.31 -8.98
CA TYR A 14 11.51 -3.33 -8.60
C TYR A 14 10.32 -3.98 -7.88
N TYR A 15 9.92 -5.19 -8.26
CA TYR A 15 8.93 -5.95 -7.47
C TYR A 15 9.44 -6.28 -6.07
N GLU A 16 10.71 -6.64 -5.89
CA GLU A 16 11.31 -6.85 -4.56
C GLU A 16 11.26 -5.57 -3.71
N LYS A 17 11.62 -4.43 -4.30
CA LYS A 17 11.51 -3.12 -3.63
C LYS A 17 10.07 -2.79 -3.27
N PHE A 18 9.12 -3.08 -4.18
CA PHE A 18 7.70 -2.87 -3.95
C PHE A 18 7.18 -3.72 -2.79
N TYR A 19 7.55 -5.00 -2.77
CA TYR A 19 7.23 -5.91 -1.68
C TYR A 19 7.83 -5.45 -0.34
N SER A 20 9.12 -5.10 -0.33
CA SER A 20 9.82 -4.63 0.88
C SER A 20 9.19 -3.36 1.44
N LEU A 21 8.84 -2.39 0.58
CA LEU A 21 8.15 -1.16 0.98
C LEU A 21 6.78 -1.49 1.63
N SER A 22 6.04 -2.42 1.02
CA SER A 22 4.71 -2.84 1.48
C SER A 22 4.78 -3.57 2.83
N ARG A 23 5.75 -4.47 2.99
CA ARG A 23 6.02 -5.16 4.27
C ARG A 23 6.40 -4.18 5.37
N HIS A 24 7.31 -3.26 5.07
CA HIS A 24 7.77 -2.28 6.05
C HIS A 24 6.62 -1.37 6.50
N PHE A 25 5.78 -0.92 5.57
CA PHE A 25 4.61 -0.13 5.93
C PHE A 25 3.62 -0.94 6.76
N LEU A 26 3.34 -2.20 6.39
CA LEU A 26 2.49 -3.09 7.19
C LEU A 26 3.00 -3.23 8.63
N GLU A 27 4.30 -3.42 8.84
CA GLU A 27 4.90 -3.45 10.19
C GLU A 27 4.70 -2.14 10.98
N GLN A 28 4.73 -0.98 10.31
CA GLN A 28 4.39 0.30 10.95
C GLN A 28 2.91 0.36 11.34
N THR A 29 2.01 -0.12 10.48
CA THR A 29 0.56 -0.14 10.79
C THR A 29 0.22 -1.03 11.98
N HIS A 30 0.96 -2.12 12.20
CA HIS A 30 0.82 -2.96 13.40
C HIS A 30 1.14 -2.20 14.70
N LYS A 31 1.92 -1.12 14.61
CA LYS A 31 2.27 -0.23 15.74
C LYS A 31 1.40 1.03 15.76
N ASN A 32 0.30 1.06 14.99
CA ASN A 32 -0.58 2.22 14.80
C ASN A 32 0.15 3.48 14.31
N LYS A 33 1.27 3.33 13.59
CA LYS A 33 2.01 4.45 13.00
C LYS A 33 1.58 4.66 11.56
N TRP A 34 0.83 5.73 11.31
CA TRP A 34 0.22 6.03 10.00
C TRP A 34 0.80 7.28 9.32
N ASP A 35 1.72 7.99 9.97
CA ASP A 35 2.26 9.28 9.51
C ASP A 35 2.90 9.21 8.12
N ASN A 36 3.42 8.04 7.75
CA ASN A 36 4.11 7.81 6.48
C ASN A 36 3.18 7.31 5.35
N LEU A 37 1.86 7.35 5.51
CA LEU A 37 0.92 6.83 4.51
C LEU A 37 1.08 7.52 3.15
N SER A 38 1.18 8.85 3.11
CA SER A 38 1.35 9.59 1.84
C SER A 38 2.66 9.21 1.14
N PHE A 39 3.76 9.19 1.89
CA PHE A 39 5.06 8.75 1.38
C PHE A 39 5.01 7.31 0.85
N PHE A 40 4.33 6.42 1.55
CA PHE A 40 4.14 5.03 1.12
C PHE A 40 3.39 4.95 -0.22
N VAL A 41 2.27 5.66 -0.36
CA VAL A 41 1.46 5.68 -1.58
C VAL A 41 2.25 6.25 -2.76
N GLU A 42 2.93 7.39 -2.57
CA GLU A 42 3.74 8.03 -3.60
C GLU A 42 4.87 7.13 -4.10
N ASN A 43 5.60 6.49 -3.18
CA ASN A 43 6.68 5.59 -3.56
C ASN A 43 6.18 4.35 -4.28
N ARG A 44 5.01 3.81 -3.88
CA ARG A 44 4.38 2.70 -4.60
C ARG A 44 4.00 3.09 -6.02
N GLU A 45 3.38 4.26 -6.22
CA GLU A 45 3.02 4.71 -7.56
C GLU A 45 4.26 4.93 -8.43
N ARG A 46 5.31 5.53 -7.87
CA ARG A 46 6.61 5.68 -8.56
C ARG A 46 7.20 4.34 -8.98
N LEU A 47 7.17 3.33 -8.10
CA LEU A 47 7.65 1.98 -8.43
C LEU A 47 6.79 1.32 -9.51
N LEU A 48 5.46 1.47 -9.47
CA LEU A 48 4.57 0.95 -10.52
C LEU A 48 4.87 1.59 -11.87
N ASN A 49 5.11 2.90 -11.91
CA ASN A 49 5.46 3.59 -13.14
C ASN A 49 6.79 3.10 -13.72
N LEU A 50 7.79 2.82 -12.89
CA LEU A 50 9.04 2.18 -13.33
C LEU A 50 8.78 0.78 -13.89
N ILE A 51 7.96 -0.03 -13.22
CA ILE A 51 7.58 -1.38 -13.67
C ILE A 51 6.86 -1.32 -15.02
N ARG A 52 5.88 -0.42 -15.19
CA ARG A 52 5.15 -0.20 -16.45
C ARG A 52 6.10 0.24 -17.58
N SER A 53 7.06 1.11 -17.27
CA SER A 53 8.06 1.54 -18.27
C SER A 53 8.94 0.38 -18.75
N LEU A 54 9.27 -0.56 -17.86
CA LEU A 54 10.01 -1.77 -18.21
C LEU A 54 9.19 -2.72 -19.07
N ASP A 55 7.88 -2.81 -18.86
CA ASP A 55 6.99 -3.61 -19.73
C ASP A 55 7.02 -3.12 -21.18
N ILE A 56 7.01 -1.81 -21.39
CA ILE A 56 7.13 -1.21 -22.72
C ILE A 56 8.49 -1.56 -23.35
N LYS A 57 9.58 -1.44 -22.58
CA LYS A 57 10.94 -1.77 -23.04
C LYS A 57 11.10 -3.26 -23.37
N ILE A 58 10.55 -4.14 -22.54
CA ILE A 58 10.54 -5.59 -22.77
C ILE A 58 9.78 -5.90 -24.06
N ALA A 59 8.59 -5.33 -24.26
CA ALA A 59 7.79 -5.55 -25.45
C ALA A 59 8.50 -5.08 -26.73
N ARG A 60 9.19 -3.93 -26.68
CA ARG A 60 10.01 -3.45 -27.80
C ARG A 60 11.19 -4.39 -28.07
N ALA A 61 11.95 -4.74 -27.02
CA ALA A 61 13.12 -5.62 -27.15
C ALA A 61 12.75 -7.01 -27.68
N PHE A 62 11.56 -7.54 -27.34
CA PHE A 62 11.04 -8.78 -27.94
C PHE A 62 10.75 -8.65 -29.43
N LYS A 63 10.18 -7.51 -29.88
CA LYS A 63 9.88 -7.28 -31.30
C LYS A 63 11.14 -7.17 -32.16
N GLU A 64 12.20 -6.59 -31.59
CA GLU A 64 13.49 -6.41 -32.26
C GLU A 64 14.35 -7.69 -32.23
N CYS A 65 13.94 -8.70 -31.46
CA CYS A 65 14.70 -9.92 -31.29
C CYS A 65 14.40 -10.92 -32.41
N THR A 66 15.32 -11.07 -33.35
CA THR A 66 15.33 -12.21 -34.29
C THR A 66 16.31 -13.27 -33.77
N LEU A 67 15.78 -14.35 -33.21
CA LEU A 67 16.57 -15.51 -32.78
C LEU A 67 16.12 -16.76 -33.54
N ASN A 68 17.07 -17.64 -33.80
CA ASN A 68 16.75 -19.00 -34.25
C ASN A 68 16.32 -19.89 -33.06
N GLU A 69 15.78 -21.07 -33.35
CA GLU A 69 15.21 -21.97 -32.34
C GLU A 69 16.25 -22.47 -31.32
N ILE A 70 17.48 -22.71 -31.77
CA ILE A 70 18.61 -23.16 -30.92
C ILE A 70 19.02 -22.06 -29.93
N GLU A 71 19.09 -20.81 -30.38
CA GLU A 71 19.38 -19.66 -29.53
C GLU A 71 18.28 -19.43 -28.51
N MET A 72 17.01 -19.55 -28.91
CA MET A 72 15.87 -19.42 -28.00
C MET A 72 15.89 -20.44 -26.86
N ASP A 73 16.22 -21.70 -27.17
CA ASP A 73 16.29 -22.75 -26.15
C ASP A 73 17.39 -22.49 -25.11
N SER A 74 18.50 -21.85 -25.50
CA SER A 74 19.56 -21.46 -24.57
C SER A 74 19.09 -20.49 -23.48
N TYR A 75 18.11 -19.64 -23.78
CA TYR A 75 17.58 -18.63 -22.84
C TYR A 75 16.35 -19.09 -22.06
N ARG A 76 15.73 -20.20 -22.47
CA ARG A 76 14.43 -20.68 -21.94
C ARG A 76 14.43 -20.86 -20.43
N ASN A 77 15.48 -21.49 -19.89
CA ASN A 77 15.61 -21.73 -18.45
C ASN A 77 15.75 -20.43 -17.66
N THR A 78 16.50 -19.46 -18.19
CA THR A 78 16.70 -18.16 -17.54
C THR A 78 15.41 -17.35 -17.53
N LEU A 79 14.69 -17.31 -18.66
CA LEU A 79 13.38 -16.68 -18.74
C LEU A 79 12.39 -17.29 -17.77
N LYS A 80 12.31 -18.63 -17.71
CA LYS A 80 11.43 -19.35 -16.80
C LYS A 80 11.67 -18.93 -15.35
N LYS A 81 12.94 -18.93 -14.90
CA LYS A 81 13.31 -18.48 -13.54
C LYS A 81 12.86 -17.03 -13.26
N LEU A 82 12.99 -16.14 -14.24
CA LEU A 82 12.58 -14.75 -14.08
C LEU A 82 11.05 -14.60 -13.98
N PHE A 83 10.28 -15.36 -14.75
CA PHE A 83 8.82 -15.37 -14.67
C PHE A 83 8.30 -16.03 -13.40
N ASP A 84 8.91 -17.13 -12.97
CA ASP A 84 8.57 -17.80 -11.72
C ASP A 84 8.81 -16.86 -10.53
N LYS A 85 9.95 -16.16 -10.52
CA LYS A 85 10.26 -15.14 -9.50
C LYS A 85 9.24 -14.00 -9.51
N LYS A 86 8.86 -13.49 -10.68
CA LYS A 86 7.82 -12.46 -10.82
C LYS A 86 6.50 -12.94 -10.20
N LYS A 87 6.10 -14.17 -10.48
CA LYS A 87 4.85 -14.75 -9.97
C LYS A 87 4.86 -14.81 -8.44
N ILE A 88 5.92 -15.36 -7.86
CA ILE A 88 6.10 -15.44 -6.40
C ILE A 88 6.02 -14.05 -5.76
N LEU A 89 6.74 -13.06 -6.31
CA LEU A 89 6.70 -11.69 -5.80
C LEU A 89 5.30 -11.07 -5.91
N GLY A 90 4.60 -11.32 -7.01
CA GLY A 90 3.22 -10.86 -7.22
C GLY A 90 2.28 -11.41 -6.15
N ASP A 91 2.31 -12.72 -5.91
CA ASP A 91 1.48 -13.37 -4.90
C ASP A 91 1.78 -12.84 -3.49
N GLN A 92 3.05 -12.62 -3.18
CA GLN A 92 3.49 -12.05 -1.90
C GLN A 92 3.02 -10.61 -1.70
N ILE A 93 3.10 -9.77 -2.74
CA ILE A 93 2.62 -8.38 -2.70
C ILE A 93 1.12 -8.34 -2.44
N ILE A 94 0.34 -9.16 -3.17
CA ILE A 94 -1.11 -9.25 -2.98
C ILE A 94 -1.44 -9.66 -1.55
N GLY A 95 -0.72 -10.65 -1.00
CA GLY A 95 -0.92 -11.10 0.38
C GLY A 95 -0.65 -10.01 1.42
N VAL A 96 0.30 -9.12 1.19
CA VAL A 96 0.56 -7.95 2.06
C VAL A 96 -0.50 -6.89 1.90
N ASP A 97 -0.94 -6.62 0.67
CA ASP A 97 -1.97 -5.62 0.38
C ASP A 97 -3.31 -5.97 1.03
N LEU A 98 -3.71 -7.24 1.01
CA LEU A 98 -4.92 -7.70 1.70
C LEU A 98 -4.86 -7.49 3.22
N GLN A 99 -3.68 -7.68 3.82
CA GLN A 99 -3.47 -7.41 5.25
C GLN A 99 -3.53 -5.91 5.55
N LEU A 100 -2.91 -5.08 4.71
CA LEU A 100 -2.96 -3.63 4.84
C LEU A 100 -4.39 -3.09 4.73
N ILE A 101 -5.16 -3.56 3.75
CA ILE A 101 -6.58 -3.19 3.58
C ILE A 101 -7.35 -3.54 4.85
N SER A 102 -7.19 -4.76 5.36
CA SER A 102 -7.85 -5.20 6.60
C SER A 102 -7.49 -4.31 7.80
N LYS A 103 -6.23 -3.85 7.88
CA LYS A 103 -5.78 -2.93 8.93
C LYS A 103 -6.34 -1.53 8.78
N ILE A 104 -6.41 -1.01 7.56
CA ILE A 104 -7.01 0.28 7.25
C ILE A 104 -8.50 0.28 7.63
N ASP A 105 -9.23 -0.79 7.31
CA ASP A 105 -10.65 -0.92 7.65
C ASP A 105 -10.90 -0.98 9.16
N ALA A 106 -10.05 -1.71 9.90
CA ALA A 106 -10.10 -1.75 11.35
C ALA A 106 -9.85 -0.37 11.96
N PHE A 107 -8.78 0.32 11.52
CA PHE A 107 -8.42 1.65 11.99
C PHE A 107 -9.50 2.70 11.68
N LYS A 108 -10.11 2.63 10.49
CA LYS A 108 -11.24 3.48 10.11
C LYS A 108 -12.45 3.25 11.02
N THR A 109 -12.78 1.99 11.30
CA THR A 109 -13.90 1.64 12.18
C THR A 109 -13.69 2.16 13.60
N GLU A 110 -12.48 2.00 14.14
CA GLU A 110 -12.08 2.51 15.45
C GLU A 110 -12.16 4.04 15.51
N THR A 111 -11.58 4.73 14.52
CA THR A 111 -11.63 6.19 14.42
C THR A 111 -13.07 6.72 14.40
N ILE A 112 -13.97 6.07 13.63
CA ILE A 112 -15.39 6.45 13.58
C ILE A 112 -16.07 6.27 14.95
N LYS A 113 -15.75 5.19 15.66
CA LYS A 113 -16.28 4.93 16.99
C LYS A 113 -15.84 6.00 17.98
N ASP A 114 -14.56 6.37 17.96
CA ASP A 114 -13.98 7.38 18.84
C ASP A 114 -14.57 8.77 18.56
N LEU A 115 -14.71 9.15 17.29
CA LEU A 115 -15.36 10.41 16.90
C LEU A 115 -16.81 10.48 17.41
N LYS A 116 -17.58 9.39 17.26
CA LYS A 116 -18.96 9.33 17.78
C LYS A 116 -19.00 9.42 19.30
N SER A 117 -18.03 8.82 20.00
CA SER A 117 -17.93 8.89 21.46
C SER A 117 -17.63 10.31 21.92
N ASN A 118 -16.66 10.98 21.29
CA ASN A 118 -16.27 12.35 21.62
C ASN A 118 -17.41 13.35 21.37
N LEU A 119 -18.16 13.18 20.28
CA LEU A 119 -19.37 13.98 19.99
C LEU A 119 -20.42 13.82 21.11
N LYS A 120 -20.66 12.59 21.58
CA LYS A 120 -21.58 12.34 22.69
C LYS A 120 -21.09 13.02 23.97
N THR A 121 -19.82 12.87 24.32
CA THR A 121 -19.23 13.52 25.51
C THR A 121 -19.34 15.04 25.45
N SER A 122 -19.06 15.64 24.29
CA SER A 122 -19.25 17.09 24.07
C SER A 122 -20.71 17.50 24.29
N SER A 123 -21.67 16.77 23.72
CA SER A 123 -23.09 17.07 23.90
C SER A 123 -23.56 16.95 25.36
N HIS A 124 -23.00 15.99 26.11
CA HIS A 124 -23.26 15.84 27.53
C HIS A 124 -22.68 17.01 28.33
N LEU A 125 -21.46 17.46 28.02
CA LEU A 125 -20.86 18.64 28.64
C LEU A 125 -21.69 19.90 28.38
N ASP A 126 -22.12 20.13 27.14
CA ASP A 126 -22.97 21.28 26.79
C ASP A 126 -24.31 21.26 27.55
N SER A 127 -24.91 20.07 27.69
CA SER A 127 -26.15 19.90 28.46
C SER A 127 -25.93 20.17 29.96
N PHE A 128 -24.78 19.76 30.51
CA PHE A 128 -24.42 19.99 31.90
C PHE A 128 -24.19 21.48 32.18
N GLU A 129 -23.46 22.19 31.31
CA GLU A 129 -23.26 23.64 31.44
C GLU A 129 -24.57 24.42 31.40
N ARG A 130 -25.48 24.09 30.47
CA ARG A 130 -26.80 24.72 30.39
C ARG A 130 -27.62 24.52 31.67
N THR A 131 -27.60 23.31 32.22
CA THR A 131 -28.31 22.98 33.47
C THR A 131 -27.70 23.68 34.69
N SER A 132 -26.37 23.86 34.69
CA SER A 132 -25.62 24.57 35.74
C SER A 132 -25.92 26.07 35.74
N GLN A 133 -26.06 26.68 34.56
CA GLN A 133 -26.45 28.09 34.42
C GLN A 133 -27.89 28.33 34.88
N THR A 134 -28.83 27.43 34.60
CA THR A 134 -30.24 27.61 35.01
C THR A 134 -30.44 27.57 36.53
N LYS A 135 -29.62 26.81 37.25
CA LYS A 135 -29.69 26.74 38.74
C LYS A 135 -29.19 28.02 39.41
N ARG A 136 -28.19 28.71 38.86
CA ARG A 136 -27.64 29.95 39.44
C ARG A 136 -28.60 31.14 39.35
N THR A 137 -29.45 31.20 38.33
CA THR A 137 -30.39 32.31 38.14
C THR A 137 -31.58 32.25 39.10
N ARG A 138 -32.00 31.05 39.53
CA ARG A 138 -33.15 30.88 40.45
C ARG A 138 -32.87 31.22 41.91
N THR A 139 -31.60 31.26 42.33
CA THR A 139 -31.20 31.57 43.72
C THR A 139 -31.00 33.06 44.01
N LYS A 140 -31.20 33.96 43.04
CA LYS A 140 -31.06 35.41 43.23
C LYS A 140 -32.37 36.16 43.50
N ASP A 141 -33.51 35.49 43.39
CA ASP A 141 -34.85 36.10 43.55
C ASP A 141 -35.64 35.52 44.76
N ALA A 142 -34.94 35.07 45.81
CA ALA A 142 -35.54 34.66 47.09
C ALA A 142 -34.82 35.39 48.24
#